data_AF-A0A934B9U7-F1
#
_entry.id   AF-A0A934B9U7-F1
#
_cell.length_a   1.000
_cell.length_b   1.000
_cell.length_c   1.000
_cell.angle_alpha   90.00
_cell.angle_beta   90.00
_cell.angle_gamma   90.00
#
_symmetry.space_group_name_H-M   'P 1'
#
loop_
_entity.id
_entity.type
_entity.pdbx_description
1 polymer ?
#
loop_
_entity_poly.entity_id
_entity_poly.type
_entity_poly.pdbx_seq_one_letter_code
_entity_poly.pdbx_strand_id
1 'polypeptide(L)'
;MYEEMTSTIIQEFIQSLDEEIKAIKKGGGGSITKLFNGRFLREVSGLFVYVFNLENFLAVLGESPAEIEIRGKKFPAQVLSTQGSEIEIGIEHSCGHFIPEAKLQTKLWYLLELLKKKYIECQNGSAKADFHLSELVFSGQQLNYKSTDKSVIHYSYSIDPPNEAQKQAIEASFLSRLSIIWGPPGTGKTKTIAQVIEAHLNTGRRVLLVSHANNAVDEALEQVAKHLKPTPFYQEGKLVRLGIPQHEHLMKIT
;
A
#
# COMPACT_ATOMS: atom_id res chain seq x y z
N MET A 1 -27.28 -18.07 5.21
CA MET A 1 -26.72 -18.21 3.84
C MET A 1 -25.58 -17.22 3.54
N TYR A 2 -25.78 -15.90 3.48
CA TYR A 2 -24.66 -14.96 3.25
C TYR A 2 -23.65 -14.93 4.42
N GLU A 3 -24.13 -14.77 5.67
CA GLU A 3 -23.25 -14.78 6.86
C GLU A 3 -22.47 -16.10 7.05
N GLU A 4 -23.07 -17.23 6.68
CA GLU A 4 -22.41 -18.54 6.74
C GLU A 4 -21.28 -18.67 5.71
N MET A 5 -21.46 -18.09 4.51
CA MET A 5 -20.45 -18.13 3.45
C MET A 5 -19.27 -17.20 3.74
N THR A 6 -19.54 -16.02 4.31
CA THR A 6 -18.53 -15.10 4.87
C THR A 6 -17.65 -15.81 5.90
N SER A 7 -18.27 -16.58 6.79
CA SER A 7 -17.55 -17.31 7.83
C SER A 7 -16.60 -18.35 7.24
N THR A 8 -16.97 -19.09 6.20
CA THR A 8 -16.15 -20.17 5.64
C THR A 8 -14.89 -19.65 4.94
N ILE A 9 -14.99 -18.65 4.06
CA ILE A 9 -13.82 -18.10 3.34
C ILE A 9 -12.84 -17.43 4.30
N ILE A 10 -13.35 -16.70 5.30
CA ILE A 10 -12.51 -16.06 6.31
C ILE A 10 -11.76 -17.12 7.14
N GLN A 11 -12.42 -18.23 7.49
CA GLN A 11 -11.76 -19.34 8.19
C GLN A 11 -10.64 -19.96 7.35
N GLU A 12 -10.87 -20.19 6.07
CA GLU A 12 -9.85 -20.67 5.14
C GLU A 12 -8.67 -19.71 5.06
N PHE A 13 -8.91 -18.40 4.94
CA PHE A 13 -7.83 -17.40 4.95
C PHE A 13 -7.06 -17.37 6.26
N ILE A 14 -7.73 -17.47 7.41
CA ILE A 14 -7.05 -17.53 8.72
C ILE A 14 -6.16 -18.77 8.78
N GLN A 15 -6.66 -19.93 8.34
CA GLN A 15 -5.90 -21.18 8.34
C GLN A 15 -4.68 -21.09 7.39
N SER A 16 -4.88 -20.66 6.15
CA SER A 16 -3.78 -20.53 5.18
C SER A 16 -2.72 -19.52 5.63
N LEU A 17 -3.12 -18.39 6.21
CA LEU A 17 -2.19 -17.44 6.81
C LEU A 17 -1.40 -18.08 7.96
N ASP A 18 -2.04 -18.89 8.80
CA ASP A 18 -1.35 -19.60 9.88
C ASP A 18 -0.33 -20.62 9.38
N GLU A 19 -0.65 -21.36 8.33
CA GLU A 19 0.26 -22.30 7.69
C GLU A 19 1.47 -21.58 7.07
N GLU A 20 1.23 -20.48 6.36
CA GLU A 20 2.29 -19.65 5.75
C GLU A 20 3.20 -19.03 6.83
N ILE A 21 2.62 -18.43 7.88
CA ILE A 21 3.37 -17.87 9.01
C ILE A 21 4.25 -18.94 9.66
N LYS A 22 3.71 -20.15 9.89
CA LYS A 22 4.46 -21.28 10.47
C LYS A 22 5.59 -21.72 9.55
N ALA A 23 5.34 -21.80 8.24
CA ALA A 23 6.35 -22.17 7.26
C ALA A 23 7.51 -21.16 7.22
N ILE A 24 7.19 -19.86 7.16
CA ILE A 24 8.17 -18.78 7.20
C ILE A 24 9.00 -18.85 8.49
N LYS A 25 8.35 -18.98 9.66
CA LYS A 25 9.03 -19.09 10.96
C LYS A 25 9.96 -20.31 11.04
N LYS A 26 9.52 -21.46 10.51
CA LYS A 26 10.33 -22.70 10.47
C LYS A 26 11.51 -22.59 9.52
N GLY A 27 11.39 -21.84 8.43
CA GLY A 27 12.45 -21.55 7.47
C GLY A 27 13.48 -20.51 7.92
N GLY A 28 13.50 -20.13 9.20
CA GLY A 28 14.39 -19.10 9.75
C GLY A 28 13.71 -17.76 9.98
N GLY A 29 12.44 -17.60 9.58
CA GLY A 29 11.58 -16.47 9.91
C GLY A 29 11.91 -15.14 9.20
N GLY A 30 13.18 -14.90 8.92
CA GLY A 30 13.65 -13.68 8.32
C GLY A 30 15.17 -13.66 8.27
N SER A 31 15.72 -12.69 7.56
CA SER A 31 17.16 -12.50 7.51
C SER A 31 17.61 -11.70 8.73
N ILE A 32 18.68 -12.14 9.40
CA ILE A 32 19.45 -11.27 10.29
C ILE A 32 20.49 -10.59 9.40
N THR A 33 20.37 -9.28 9.26
CA THR A 33 21.30 -8.49 8.46
C THR A 33 22.12 -7.59 9.36
N LYS A 34 23.44 -7.62 9.19
CA LYS A 34 24.34 -6.69 9.85
C LYS A 34 24.28 -5.34 9.17
N LEU A 35 24.22 -4.31 9.99
CA LEU A 35 24.19 -2.92 9.62
C LEU A 35 25.41 -2.23 10.19
N PHE A 36 26.01 -1.33 9.41
CA PHE A 36 27.22 -0.61 9.81
C PHE A 36 27.05 0.89 9.67
N ASN A 37 27.88 1.63 10.41
CA ASN A 37 28.02 3.09 10.29
C ASN A 37 26.70 3.86 10.42
N GLY A 38 25.82 3.43 11.32
CA GLY A 38 24.55 4.08 11.60
C GLY A 38 24.73 5.53 12.01
N ARG A 39 24.13 6.47 11.27
CA ARG A 39 24.15 7.91 11.58
C ARG A 39 22.73 8.41 11.78
N PHE A 40 22.53 9.18 12.84
CA PHE A 40 21.27 9.89 13.02
C PHE A 40 21.06 10.88 11.86
N LEU A 41 19.89 10.82 11.24
CA LEU A 41 19.53 11.66 10.10
C LEU A 41 18.49 12.71 10.49
N ARG A 42 17.36 12.29 11.05
CA ARG A 42 16.22 13.17 11.37
C ARG A 42 15.27 12.53 12.38
N GLU A 43 14.38 13.33 12.92
CA GLU A 43 13.21 12.85 13.66
C GLU A 43 11.95 13.12 12.83
N VAL A 44 11.10 12.11 12.64
CA VAL A 44 9.84 12.22 11.90
C VAL A 44 8.78 11.39 12.60
N SER A 45 7.63 11.98 12.90
CA SER A 45 6.47 11.29 13.50
C SER A 45 6.80 10.51 14.79
N GLY A 46 7.70 11.05 15.62
CA GLY A 46 8.13 10.40 16.87
C GLY A 46 9.14 9.26 16.70
N LEU A 47 9.65 9.04 15.48
CA LEU A 47 10.73 8.08 15.20
C LEU A 47 12.05 8.82 15.01
N PHE A 48 13.11 8.31 15.64
CA PHE A 48 14.49 8.68 15.38
C PHE A 48 14.98 7.89 14.17
N VAL A 49 15.24 8.58 13.06
CA VAL A 49 15.65 7.98 11.79
C VAL A 49 17.16 7.91 11.70
N TYR A 50 17.67 6.71 11.44
CA TYR A 50 19.08 6.41 11.25
C TYR A 50 19.33 5.86 9.85
N VAL A 51 20.41 6.31 9.21
CA VAL A 51 20.92 5.71 7.97
C VAL A 51 22.04 4.74 8.31
N PHE A 52 21.95 3.52 7.80
CA PHE A 52 23.01 2.51 7.92
C PHE A 52 23.47 2.02 6.54
N ASN A 53 24.68 1.44 6.50
CA ASN A 53 25.17 0.68 5.37
C ASN A 53 24.91 -0.82 5.56
N LEU A 54 24.53 -1.49 4.48
CA LEU A 54 24.29 -2.93 4.39
C LEU A 54 25.55 -3.69 3.96
N GLU A 55 25.77 -4.87 4.55
CA GLU A 55 26.84 -5.80 4.11
C GLU A 55 26.50 -6.43 2.74
N ASN A 56 25.22 -6.78 2.55
CA ASN A 56 24.68 -7.38 1.34
C ASN A 56 23.37 -6.67 0.97
N PHE A 57 23.06 -6.62 -0.32
CA PHE A 57 21.78 -6.08 -0.78
C PHE A 57 20.63 -6.86 -0.13
N LEU A 58 19.79 -6.16 0.62
CA LEU A 58 18.53 -6.72 1.11
C LEU A 58 17.48 -6.59 0.01
N ALA A 59 16.83 -7.70 -0.34
CA ALA A 59 15.60 -7.64 -1.09
C ALA A 59 14.60 -6.75 -0.34
N VAL A 60 14.12 -5.72 -1.03
CA VAL A 60 13.35 -4.57 -0.55
C VAL A 60 12.33 -4.94 0.54
N LEU A 61 12.52 -4.37 1.74
CA LEU A 61 11.59 -4.45 2.86
C LEU A 61 11.03 -3.06 3.18
N GLY A 62 10.37 -2.43 2.20
CA GLY A 62 9.80 -1.09 2.41
C GLY A 62 8.74 -1.11 3.51
N GLU A 63 8.85 -0.19 4.48
CA GLU A 63 7.93 0.05 5.61
C GLU A 63 7.62 -1.17 6.51
N SER A 64 8.39 -2.25 6.37
CA SER A 64 8.23 -3.45 7.17
C SER A 64 8.75 -3.21 8.58
N PRO A 65 7.95 -3.51 9.63
CA PRO A 65 8.47 -3.46 10.98
C PRO A 65 9.49 -4.57 11.20
N ALA A 66 10.46 -4.22 12.02
CA ALA A 66 11.64 -5.00 12.31
C ALA A 66 11.98 -4.87 13.79
N GLU A 67 12.95 -5.65 14.21
CA GLU A 67 13.61 -5.49 15.49
C GLU A 67 15.08 -5.18 15.20
N ILE A 68 15.60 -4.11 15.79
CA ILE A 68 17.01 -3.75 15.67
C ILE A 68 17.72 -4.00 17.00
N GLU A 69 18.82 -4.72 16.96
CA GLU A 69 19.69 -4.96 18.12
C GLU A 69 20.90 -4.02 18.03
N ILE A 70 21.04 -3.15 19.02
CA ILE A 70 22.13 -2.18 19.16
C ILE A 70 22.80 -2.41 20.52
N ARG A 71 24.10 -2.75 20.52
CA ARG A 71 24.88 -3.02 21.75
C ARG A 71 24.20 -4.03 22.70
N GLY A 72 23.61 -5.08 22.13
CA GLY A 72 22.90 -6.14 22.87
C GLY A 72 21.50 -5.77 23.37
N LYS A 73 21.01 -4.56 23.10
CA LYS A 73 19.64 -4.14 23.41
C LYS A 73 18.78 -4.17 22.16
N LYS A 74 17.57 -4.72 22.27
CA LYS A 74 16.60 -4.83 21.18
C LYS A 74 15.60 -3.68 21.24
N PHE A 75 15.33 -3.08 20.08
CA PHE A 75 14.36 -2.00 19.92
C PHE A 75 13.38 -2.34 18.80
N PRO A 76 12.09 -2.02 18.96
CA PRO A 76 11.17 -1.94 17.84
C PRO A 76 11.71 -0.95 16.80
N ALA A 77 11.68 -1.35 15.53
CA ALA A 77 12.17 -0.55 14.44
C ALA A 77 11.25 -0.68 13.22
N GLN A 78 11.33 0.29 12.33
CA GLN A 78 10.66 0.25 11.04
C GLN A 78 11.68 0.56 9.94
N VAL A 79 11.73 -0.28 8.92
CA VAL A 79 12.51 0.03 7.71
C VAL A 79 11.74 1.09 6.93
N LEU A 80 12.27 2.31 6.79
CA LEU A 80 11.57 3.40 6.11
C LEU A 80 11.85 3.38 4.61
N SER A 81 13.10 3.16 4.23
CA SER A 81 13.51 3.08 2.83
C SER A 81 14.79 2.26 2.67
N THR A 82 14.99 1.73 1.46
CA THR A 82 16.21 1.03 1.06
C THR A 82 16.66 1.59 -0.28
N GLN A 83 17.86 2.17 -0.35
CA GLN A 83 18.43 2.73 -1.57
C GLN A 83 19.84 2.17 -1.78
N GLY A 84 20.00 1.23 -2.71
CA GLY A 84 21.29 0.58 -2.96
C GLY A 84 21.82 -0.16 -1.73
N SER A 85 22.94 0.30 -1.17
CA SER A 85 23.56 -0.24 0.06
C SER A 85 23.18 0.54 1.32
N GLU A 86 22.32 1.55 1.21
CA GLU A 86 21.85 2.34 2.34
C GLU A 86 20.43 1.96 2.74
N ILE A 87 20.18 1.97 4.05
CA ILE A 87 18.87 1.69 4.64
C ILE A 87 18.55 2.75 5.69
N GLU A 88 17.34 3.33 5.61
CA GLU A 88 16.80 4.19 6.64
C GLU A 88 15.95 3.38 7.62
N ILE A 89 16.23 3.52 8.91
CA ILE A 89 15.53 2.81 9.98
C ILE A 89 15.00 3.82 10.99
N GLY A 90 13.69 3.82 11.18
CA GLY A 90 13.03 4.54 12.27
C GLY A 90 13.05 3.70 13.55
N ILE A 91 13.51 4.29 14.64
CA ILE A 91 13.53 3.68 15.98
C ILE A 91 12.75 4.61 16.91
N GLU A 92 11.89 4.07 17.75
CA GLU A 92 11.07 4.87 18.68
C GLU A 92 11.89 5.61 19.75
N HIS A 93 13.19 5.28 19.89
CA HIS A 93 14.06 5.81 20.94
C HIS A 93 15.40 6.29 20.35
N SER A 94 15.93 7.38 20.89
CA SER A 94 17.26 7.87 20.54
C SER A 94 18.34 6.88 21.00
N CYS A 95 19.18 6.44 20.06
CA CYS A 95 20.31 5.56 20.29
C CYS A 95 21.67 6.29 20.18
N GLY A 96 21.66 7.62 20.34
CA GLY A 96 22.81 8.49 20.13
C GLY A 96 22.98 8.94 18.67
N HIS A 97 24.03 9.69 18.36
CA HIS A 97 24.27 10.21 17.00
C HIS A 97 24.95 9.22 16.06
N PHE A 98 25.67 8.23 16.60
CA PHE A 98 26.42 7.25 15.83
C PHE A 98 26.34 5.84 16.42
N ILE A 99 26.04 4.86 15.56
CA ILE A 99 25.88 3.45 15.88
C ILE A 99 26.85 2.67 14.99
N PRO A 100 28.01 2.21 15.51
CA PRO A 100 29.02 1.55 14.68
C PRO A 100 28.51 0.28 13.97
N GLU A 101 27.74 -0.53 14.70
CA GLU A 101 27.17 -1.78 14.23
C GLU A 101 25.78 -1.99 14.87
N ALA A 102 24.86 -2.57 14.10
CA ALA A 102 23.58 -3.07 14.57
C ALA A 102 23.19 -4.36 13.83
N LYS A 103 22.29 -5.14 14.40
CA LYS A 103 21.67 -6.29 13.71
C LYS A 103 20.21 -6.01 13.48
N LEU A 104 19.77 -6.07 12.23
CA LEU A 104 18.37 -5.96 11.86
C LEU A 104 17.78 -7.35 11.71
N GLN A 105 16.73 -7.64 12.47
CA GLN A 105 15.92 -8.82 12.32
C GLN A 105 14.57 -8.44 11.71
N THR A 106 14.37 -8.85 10.46
CA THR A 106 13.16 -8.55 9.71
C THR A 106 12.15 -9.67 9.94
N LYS A 107 10.91 -9.36 10.30
CA LYS A 107 9.87 -10.38 10.51
C LYS A 107 9.05 -10.52 9.23
N LEU A 108 9.46 -11.42 8.34
CA LEU A 108 8.79 -11.62 7.04
C LEU A 108 7.31 -12.01 7.19
N TRP A 109 6.94 -12.57 8.34
CA TRP A 109 5.58 -13.00 8.65
C TRP A 109 4.72 -11.91 9.34
N TYR A 110 5.28 -10.74 9.67
CA TYR A 110 4.57 -9.75 10.50
C TYR A 110 3.31 -9.20 9.84
N LEU A 111 3.39 -8.81 8.56
CA LEU A 111 2.22 -8.30 7.84
C LEU A 111 1.13 -9.38 7.72
N LEU A 112 1.53 -10.65 7.59
CA LEU A 112 0.62 -11.78 7.59
C LEU A 112 -0.04 -11.96 8.97
N GLU A 113 0.70 -11.77 10.07
CA GLU A 113 0.15 -11.78 11.43
C GLU A 113 -0.88 -10.66 11.64
N LEU A 114 -0.60 -9.44 11.16
CA LEU A 114 -1.55 -8.33 11.22
C LEU A 114 -2.80 -8.61 10.39
N LEU A 115 -2.64 -9.15 9.18
CA LEU A 115 -3.76 -9.51 8.32
C LEU A 115 -4.61 -10.61 8.98
N LYS A 116 -3.98 -11.65 9.54
CA LYS A 116 -4.67 -12.72 10.28
C LYS A 116 -5.44 -12.17 11.48
N LYS A 117 -4.80 -11.30 12.27
CA LYS A 117 -5.43 -10.64 13.42
C LYS A 117 -6.69 -9.87 12.99
N LYS A 118 -6.61 -9.11 11.89
CA LYS A 118 -7.76 -8.36 11.36
C LYS A 118 -8.91 -9.29 10.95
N TYR A 119 -8.63 -10.44 10.32
CA TYR A 119 -9.68 -11.42 10.01
C TYR A 119 -10.33 -12.00 11.27
N ILE A 120 -9.54 -12.34 12.30
CA ILE A 120 -10.06 -12.85 13.59
C ILE A 120 -10.95 -11.80 14.28
N GLU A 121 -10.51 -10.53 14.30
CA GLU A 121 -11.28 -9.42 14.88
C GLU A 121 -12.61 -9.17 14.14
N CYS A 122 -12.65 -9.40 12.83
CA CYS A 122 -13.91 -9.31 12.08
C CYS A 122 -14.82 -10.51 12.38
N GLN A 123 -14.25 -11.72 12.47
CA GLN A 123 -15.00 -12.94 12.77
C GLN A 123 -15.63 -12.92 14.18
N ASN A 124 -14.93 -12.35 15.16
CA ASN A 124 -15.43 -12.26 16.54
C ASN A 124 -16.28 -11.00 16.81
N GLY A 125 -16.53 -10.17 15.79
CA GLY A 125 -17.34 -8.95 15.89
C GLY A 125 -16.66 -7.75 16.56
N SER A 126 -15.37 -7.85 16.90
CA SER A 126 -14.61 -6.74 17.53
C SER A 126 -14.18 -5.66 16.53
N ALA A 127 -14.15 -5.98 15.23
CA ALA A 127 -13.93 -5.04 14.14
C ALA A 127 -15.05 -5.16 13.08
N LYS A 128 -15.43 -4.02 12.50
CA LYS A 128 -16.37 -3.99 11.36
C LYS A 128 -15.57 -3.96 10.06
N ALA A 129 -15.76 -4.96 9.22
CA ALA A 129 -15.32 -4.95 7.83
C ALA A 129 -16.45 -5.50 6.95
N ASP A 130 -16.60 -4.92 5.77
CA ASP A 130 -17.51 -5.41 4.74
C ASP A 130 -16.72 -6.27 3.75
N PHE A 131 -16.90 -7.59 3.82
CA PHE A 131 -16.27 -8.55 2.92
C PHE A 131 -17.17 -8.95 1.75
N HIS A 132 -18.37 -8.38 1.62
CA HIS A 132 -19.34 -8.79 0.63
C HIS A 132 -18.78 -8.70 -0.80
N LEU A 133 -18.07 -7.61 -1.12
CA LEU A 133 -17.48 -7.46 -2.45
C LEU A 133 -16.39 -8.50 -2.74
N SER A 134 -15.52 -8.78 -1.77
CA SER A 134 -14.48 -9.81 -1.91
C SER A 134 -15.08 -11.21 -2.05
N GLU A 135 -16.12 -11.54 -1.29
CA GLU A 135 -16.79 -12.83 -1.40
C GLU A 135 -17.42 -13.04 -2.78
N LEU A 136 -18.01 -12.00 -3.35
CA LEU A 136 -18.55 -12.06 -4.71
C LEU A 136 -17.46 -12.39 -5.73
N VAL A 137 -16.23 -11.87 -5.55
CA VAL A 137 -15.08 -12.21 -6.38
C VAL A 137 -14.71 -13.69 -6.24
N PHE A 138 -14.62 -14.19 -5.00
CA PHE A 138 -14.17 -15.57 -4.75
C PHE A 138 -15.24 -16.63 -5.01
N SER A 139 -16.52 -16.30 -4.85
CA SER A 139 -17.64 -17.22 -5.09
C SER A 139 -18.03 -17.34 -6.56
N GLY A 140 -17.46 -16.49 -7.44
CA GLY A 140 -17.81 -16.45 -8.86
C GLY A 140 -19.27 -16.06 -9.12
N GLN A 141 -19.98 -15.52 -8.12
CA GLN A 141 -21.36 -15.10 -8.27
C GLN A 141 -21.45 -13.86 -9.17
N GLN A 142 -22.34 -13.93 -10.16
CA GLN A 142 -22.55 -12.81 -11.06
C GLN A 142 -23.30 -11.69 -10.34
N LEU A 143 -22.68 -10.51 -10.28
CA LEU A 143 -23.32 -9.31 -9.81
C LEU A 143 -24.34 -8.82 -10.84
N ASN A 144 -25.63 -8.98 -10.54
CA ASN A 144 -26.69 -8.22 -11.20
C ASN A 144 -26.73 -6.79 -10.64
N TYR A 145 -25.63 -6.07 -10.77
CA TYR A 145 -25.59 -4.66 -10.39
C TYR A 145 -26.12 -3.83 -11.56
N LYS A 146 -27.34 -3.33 -11.42
CA LYS A 146 -27.86 -2.27 -12.28
C LYS A 146 -27.52 -0.95 -11.63
N SER A 147 -26.46 -0.28 -12.11
CA SER A 147 -26.18 1.08 -11.68
C SER A 147 -27.39 1.97 -11.97
N THR A 148 -27.91 2.63 -10.94
CA THR A 148 -28.88 3.73 -11.09
C THR A 148 -28.19 5.07 -11.29
N ASP A 149 -26.85 5.07 -11.33
CA ASP A 149 -26.06 6.27 -11.47
C ASP A 149 -26.16 6.79 -12.91
N LYS A 150 -27.05 7.77 -13.09
CA LYS A 150 -27.22 8.53 -14.33
C LYS A 150 -26.26 9.71 -14.42
N SER A 151 -25.25 9.79 -13.55
CA SER A 151 -24.25 10.85 -13.65
C SER A 151 -23.66 10.84 -15.06
N VAL A 152 -23.68 12.01 -15.68
CA VAL A 152 -22.96 12.22 -16.92
C VAL A 152 -21.49 12.08 -16.56
N ILE A 153 -20.84 11.06 -17.13
CA ILE A 153 -19.44 10.79 -16.84
C ILE A 153 -18.62 11.92 -17.47
N HIS A 154 -18.21 12.86 -16.64
CA HIS A 154 -17.34 13.96 -17.03
C HIS A 154 -15.89 13.59 -16.67
N TYR A 155 -15.09 13.25 -17.67
CA TYR A 155 -13.63 13.28 -17.59
C TYR A 155 -13.13 14.41 -18.50
N SER A 156 -12.18 15.20 -18.02
CA SER A 156 -11.73 16.40 -18.73
C SER A 156 -11.05 15.99 -20.03
N TYR A 157 -11.25 16.79 -21.07
CA TYR A 157 -10.47 16.75 -22.31
C TYR A 157 -9.02 17.14 -22.00
N SER A 158 -8.25 16.21 -21.43
CA SER A 158 -6.81 16.37 -21.24
C SER A 158 -6.09 16.42 -22.59
N ILE A 159 -4.81 16.81 -22.56
CA ILE A 159 -3.88 16.94 -23.71
C ILE A 159 -3.81 15.67 -24.58
N ASP A 160 -4.27 14.52 -24.07
CA ASP A 160 -4.31 13.25 -24.78
C ASP A 160 -5.57 12.45 -24.36
N PRO A 161 -6.67 12.49 -25.13
CA PRO A 161 -7.95 11.87 -24.77
C PRO A 161 -7.85 10.35 -24.61
N PRO A 162 -8.75 9.70 -23.83
CA PRO A 162 -8.78 8.24 -23.75
C PRO A 162 -9.15 7.64 -25.11
N ASN A 163 -8.47 6.55 -25.49
CA ASN A 163 -8.92 5.72 -26.60
C ASN A 163 -10.19 4.93 -26.22
N GLU A 164 -10.81 4.25 -27.18
CA GLU A 164 -12.07 3.52 -26.94
C GLU A 164 -11.98 2.48 -25.81
N ALA A 165 -10.88 1.74 -25.70
CA ALA A 165 -10.69 0.77 -24.61
C ALA A 165 -10.58 1.46 -23.24
N GLN A 166 -9.92 2.62 -23.17
CA GLN A 166 -9.82 3.42 -21.95
C GLN A 166 -11.17 4.05 -21.58
N LYS A 167 -11.95 4.50 -22.57
CA LYS A 167 -13.33 4.99 -22.34
C LYS A 167 -14.21 3.89 -21.75
N GLN A 168 -14.18 2.69 -22.33
CA GLN A 168 -14.90 1.53 -21.80
C GLN A 168 -14.47 1.20 -20.36
N ALA A 169 -13.17 1.30 -20.06
CA ALA A 169 -12.66 1.10 -18.70
C ALA A 169 -13.19 2.16 -17.71
N ILE A 170 -13.27 3.43 -18.13
CA ILE A 170 -13.85 4.50 -17.32
C ILE A 170 -15.35 4.25 -17.10
N GLU A 171 -16.11 4.00 -18.16
CA GLU A 171 -17.55 3.70 -18.08
C GLU A 171 -17.85 2.50 -17.19
N ALA A 172 -17.10 1.40 -17.37
CA ALA A 172 -17.22 0.21 -16.54
C ALA A 172 -17.02 0.51 -15.05
N SER A 173 -16.16 1.47 -14.69
CA SER A 173 -15.94 1.86 -13.29
C SER A 173 -17.13 2.58 -12.62
N PHE A 174 -18.09 3.09 -13.41
CA PHE A 174 -19.34 3.70 -12.92
C PHE A 174 -20.51 2.73 -12.92
N LEU A 175 -20.50 1.80 -13.88
CA LEU A 175 -21.61 0.87 -14.11
C LEU A 175 -21.55 -0.36 -13.23
N SER A 176 -20.42 -0.64 -12.56
CA SER A 176 -20.20 -1.84 -11.75
C SER A 176 -19.68 -1.48 -10.35
N ARG A 177 -20.03 -2.30 -9.34
CA ARG A 177 -19.41 -2.23 -7.99
C ARG A 177 -17.95 -2.67 -7.98
N LEU A 178 -17.57 -3.53 -8.93
CA LEU A 178 -16.22 -4.00 -9.15
C LEU A 178 -15.93 -3.99 -10.65
N SER A 179 -14.80 -3.39 -11.01
CA SER A 179 -14.32 -3.35 -12.39
C SER A 179 -12.86 -3.75 -12.41
N ILE A 180 -12.54 -4.78 -13.20
CA ILE A 180 -11.17 -5.25 -13.38
C ILE A 180 -10.68 -4.73 -14.73
N ILE A 181 -9.76 -3.77 -14.69
CA ILE A 181 -9.14 -3.21 -15.88
C ILE A 181 -7.82 -3.93 -16.11
N TRP A 182 -7.73 -4.69 -17.19
CA TRP A 182 -6.51 -5.36 -17.60
C TRP A 182 -5.83 -4.61 -18.74
N GLY A 183 -4.50 -4.44 -18.64
CA GLY A 183 -3.72 -3.73 -19.65
C GLY A 183 -2.30 -4.27 -19.76
N PRO A 184 -1.86 -4.76 -20.94
CA PRO A 184 -0.47 -5.13 -21.19
C PRO A 184 0.54 -4.00 -20.89
N PRO A 185 1.85 -4.29 -20.79
CA PRO A 185 2.88 -3.26 -20.68
C PRO A 185 2.75 -2.21 -21.80
N GLY A 186 2.94 -0.93 -21.48
CA GLY A 186 2.86 0.17 -22.46
C GLY A 186 1.45 0.65 -22.85
N THR A 187 0.37 0.00 -22.38
CA THR A 187 -1.03 0.36 -22.74
C THR A 187 -1.61 1.55 -21.97
N GLY A 188 -0.78 2.30 -21.25
CA GLY A 188 -1.22 3.49 -20.53
C GLY A 188 -2.09 3.21 -19.29
N LYS A 189 -1.93 2.05 -18.62
CA LYS A 189 -2.66 1.71 -17.37
C LYS A 189 -2.73 2.86 -16.36
N THR A 190 -1.59 3.50 -16.07
CA THR A 190 -1.51 4.59 -15.10
C THR A 190 -2.24 5.84 -15.59
N LYS A 191 -2.25 6.09 -16.90
CA LYS A 191 -3.05 7.14 -17.53
C LYS A 191 -4.54 6.85 -17.37
N THR A 192 -4.96 5.60 -17.62
CA THR A 192 -6.35 5.17 -17.42
C THR A 192 -6.77 5.35 -15.96
N ILE A 193 -5.92 4.99 -14.99
CA ILE A 193 -6.18 5.19 -13.55
C ILE A 193 -6.41 6.67 -13.25
N ALA A 194 -5.58 7.58 -13.77
CA ALA A 194 -5.75 9.02 -13.55
C ALA A 194 -7.09 9.56 -14.12
N GLN A 195 -7.49 9.09 -15.31
CA GLN A 195 -8.76 9.47 -15.93
C GLN A 195 -9.97 8.90 -15.17
N VAL A 196 -9.88 7.67 -14.68
CA VAL A 196 -10.92 7.07 -13.80
C VAL A 196 -11.06 7.90 -12.53
N ILE A 197 -9.95 8.22 -11.86
CA ILE A 197 -9.95 9.02 -10.64
C ILE A 197 -10.61 10.39 -10.89
N GLU A 198 -10.19 11.10 -11.94
CA GLU A 198 -10.79 12.38 -12.30
C GLU A 198 -12.30 12.27 -12.51
N ALA A 199 -12.75 11.27 -13.26
CA ALA A 199 -14.18 11.06 -13.52
C ALA A 199 -14.95 10.90 -12.20
N HIS A 200 -14.47 10.06 -11.28
CA HIS A 200 -15.12 9.86 -9.97
C HIS A 200 -15.12 11.15 -9.14
N LEU A 201 -14.00 11.89 -9.11
CA LEU A 201 -13.91 13.17 -8.41
C LEU A 201 -14.91 14.21 -8.96
N ASN A 202 -15.09 14.28 -10.28
CA ASN A 202 -16.05 15.18 -10.93
C ASN A 202 -17.51 14.89 -10.56
N THR A 203 -17.81 13.66 -10.10
CA THR A 203 -19.13 13.30 -9.56
C THR A 203 -19.26 13.51 -8.04
N GLY A 204 -18.28 14.17 -7.43
CA GLY A 204 -18.27 14.46 -5.98
C GLY A 204 -17.87 13.26 -5.12
N ARG A 205 -17.37 12.17 -5.71
CA ARG A 205 -16.90 10.99 -4.97
C ARG A 205 -15.50 11.23 -4.39
N ARG A 206 -15.17 10.49 -3.34
CA ARG A 206 -13.80 10.40 -2.80
C ARG A 206 -13.16 9.12 -3.30
N VAL A 207 -11.87 9.16 -3.65
CA VAL A 207 -11.15 8.01 -4.16
C VAL A 207 -9.98 7.65 -3.24
N LEU A 208 -9.88 6.38 -2.88
CA LEU A 208 -8.73 5.80 -2.19
C LEU A 208 -7.90 5.01 -3.21
N LEU A 209 -6.69 5.49 -3.50
CA LEU A 209 -5.72 4.81 -4.35
C LEU A 209 -4.75 4.00 -3.47
N VAL A 210 -4.66 2.70 -3.72
CA VAL A 210 -3.80 1.77 -2.97
C VAL A 210 -2.99 0.88 -3.89
N SER A 211 -1.80 0.47 -3.44
CA SER A 211 -0.96 -0.55 -4.08
C SER A 211 -0.18 -1.31 -3.01
N HIS A 212 0.39 -2.46 -3.38
CA HIS A 212 1.23 -3.27 -2.49
C HIS A 212 2.65 -2.70 -2.31
N ALA A 213 3.07 -1.75 -3.15
CA ALA A 213 4.41 -1.16 -3.13
C ALA A 213 4.32 0.38 -3.13
N ASN A 214 5.11 1.03 -2.26
CA ASN A 214 5.17 2.49 -2.17
C ASN A 214 5.56 3.14 -3.50
N ASN A 215 6.56 2.62 -4.20
CA ASN A 215 6.94 3.11 -5.54
C ASN A 215 5.75 3.08 -6.50
N ALA A 216 4.94 2.02 -6.48
CA ALA A 216 3.77 1.93 -7.37
C ALA A 216 2.66 2.92 -6.98
N VAL A 217 2.49 3.23 -5.69
CA VAL A 217 1.60 4.31 -5.25
C VAL A 217 2.12 5.65 -5.73
N ASP A 218 3.40 5.92 -5.54
CA ASP A 218 4.04 7.19 -5.87
C ASP A 218 4.04 7.44 -7.39
N GLU A 219 4.37 6.44 -8.20
CA GLU A 219 4.29 6.49 -9.67
C GLU A 219 2.86 6.78 -10.14
N ALA A 220 1.86 6.13 -9.54
CA ALA A 220 0.47 6.36 -9.90
C ALA A 220 -0.01 7.75 -9.45
N LEU A 221 0.35 8.17 -8.23
CA LEU A 221 0.04 9.49 -7.69
C LEU A 221 0.67 10.61 -8.53
N GLU A 222 1.90 10.44 -9.01
CA GLU A 222 2.55 11.40 -9.90
C GLU A 222 1.74 11.62 -11.19
N GLN A 223 1.27 10.53 -11.80
CA GLN A 223 0.45 10.62 -13.02
C GLN A 223 -0.89 11.28 -12.73
N VAL A 224 -1.52 10.95 -11.60
CA VAL A 224 -2.76 11.58 -11.14
C VAL A 224 -2.54 13.07 -10.88
N ALA A 225 -1.48 13.45 -10.18
CA ALA A 225 -1.14 14.84 -9.89
C ALA A 225 -0.85 15.64 -11.16
N LYS A 226 -0.10 15.07 -12.11
CA LYS A 226 0.15 15.68 -13.43
C LYS A 226 -1.15 15.88 -14.20
N HIS A 227 -2.02 14.87 -14.21
CA HIS A 227 -3.33 14.92 -14.90
C HIS A 227 -4.29 15.93 -14.27
N LEU A 228 -4.34 15.99 -12.94
CA LEU A 228 -5.25 16.86 -12.19
C LEU A 228 -4.71 18.27 -11.95
N LYS A 229 -3.46 18.57 -12.30
CA LYS A 229 -2.83 19.89 -12.14
C LYS A 229 -3.68 21.10 -12.60
N PRO A 230 -4.40 21.05 -13.73
CA PRO A 230 -5.26 22.16 -14.16
C PRO A 230 -6.60 22.24 -13.42
N THR A 231 -6.93 21.27 -12.56
CA THR A 231 -8.24 21.17 -11.90
C THR A 231 -8.22 21.78 -10.49
N PRO A 232 -9.39 22.19 -9.96
CA PRO A 232 -9.51 22.64 -8.58
C PRO A 232 -9.09 21.58 -7.55
N PHE A 233 -9.19 20.27 -7.88
CA PHE A 233 -8.77 19.20 -6.97
C PHE A 233 -7.28 19.30 -6.60
N TYR A 234 -6.43 19.65 -7.56
CA TYR A 234 -5.00 19.84 -7.30
C TYR A 234 -4.73 21.20 -6.66
N GLN A 235 -5.34 22.27 -7.18
CA GLN A 235 -5.09 23.65 -6.73
C GLN A 235 -5.51 23.89 -5.27
N GLU A 236 -6.59 23.22 -4.83
CA GLU A 236 -7.10 23.31 -3.46
C GLU A 236 -6.45 22.27 -2.53
N GLY A 237 -5.44 21.51 -2.98
CA GLY A 237 -4.73 20.54 -2.14
C GLY A 237 -5.57 19.33 -1.70
N LYS A 238 -6.49 18.84 -2.55
CA LYS A 238 -7.38 17.71 -2.22
C LYS A 238 -6.73 16.33 -2.41
N LEU A 239 -5.49 16.28 -2.86
CA LEU A 239 -4.71 15.04 -2.99
C LEU A 239 -3.86 14.88 -1.73
N VAL A 240 -3.97 13.73 -1.07
CA VAL A 240 -3.24 13.41 0.16
C VAL A 240 -2.55 12.06 0.01
N ARG A 241 -1.24 12.01 0.27
CA ARG A 241 -0.41 10.81 0.29
C ARG A 241 -0.13 10.39 1.72
N LEU A 242 -0.85 9.37 2.20
CA LEU A 242 -0.58 8.79 3.53
C LEU A 242 0.66 7.89 3.48
N GLY A 243 1.66 8.14 4.33
CA GLY A 243 2.93 7.38 4.38
C GLY A 243 4.12 8.20 3.85
N ILE A 244 5.32 7.63 3.88
CA ILE A 244 6.53 8.35 3.45
C ILE A 244 6.74 8.11 1.94
N PRO A 245 6.63 9.14 1.08
CA PRO A 245 6.90 8.99 -0.34
C PRO A 245 8.40 8.73 -0.57
N GLN A 246 8.70 7.95 -1.61
CA GLN A 246 10.06 7.63 -2.02
C GLN A 246 10.68 8.76 -2.87
N HIS A 247 9.84 9.64 -3.43
CA HIS A 247 10.26 10.80 -4.21
C HIS A 247 10.03 12.11 -3.44
N GLU A 248 11.08 12.90 -3.23
CA GLU A 248 11.07 14.10 -2.40
C GLU A 248 10.03 15.15 -2.85
N HIS A 249 9.77 15.28 -4.14
CA HIS A 249 8.79 16.24 -4.65
C HIS A 249 7.34 15.91 -4.26
N LEU A 250 7.05 14.66 -3.89
CA LEU A 250 5.74 14.23 -3.39
C LEU A 250 5.51 14.59 -1.92
N MET A 251 6.56 14.97 -1.17
CA MET A 251 6.43 15.44 0.22
C MET A 251 5.48 16.65 0.36
N LYS A 252 5.25 17.41 -0.71
CA LYS A 252 4.30 18.54 -0.73
C LYS A 252 2.84 18.10 -0.76
N ILE A 253 2.58 16.81 -1.00
CA ILE A 253 1.25 16.20 -1.16
C ILE A 253 1.01 15.16 -0.04
N THR A 254 1.98 14.98 0.86
CA THR A 254 1.89 14.17 2.08
C THR A 254 1.33 15.02 3.22
#